data_AF-A0A9X7BKZ4-F1
#
_entry.id   AF-A0A9X7BKZ4-F1
#
_cell.length_a   1.000
_cell.length_b   1.000
_cell.length_c   1.000
_cell.angle_alpha   90.00
_cell.angle_beta   90.00
_cell.angle_gamma   90.00
#
_symmetry.space_group_name_H-M   'P 1'
#
loop_
_entity.id
_entity.type
_entity.pdbx_description
1 polymer ?
#
loop_
_entity_poly.entity_id
_entity_poly.type
_entity_poly.pdbx_seq_one_letter_code
_entity_poly.pdbx_strand_id
1 'polypeptide(L)'
;MAMLKKWLLTSLMAVTLVFVSFANTVHITFAEGNTAKLAIIGESQKGIMLCPKEEQIKDGETALSLLQKVMGDKVESETMSFGTYVKGIDGLMAGATSAWLYDVNDQSAEVGADSYKLKSGDVVVFRFVSDWSNISQETLKETLDKFRTCKTEEPKPEGENGKPTVEPK
;
A
#
# COMPACT_ATOMS: atom_id res chain seq x y z
N MET A 1 39.20 -56.92 -49.87
CA MET A 1 38.47 -56.92 -48.59
C MET A 1 38.27 -55.44 -48.23
N ALA A 2 37.05 -54.89 -48.30
CA ALA A 2 36.06 -54.89 -47.20
C ALA A 2 36.69 -54.26 -45.93
N MET A 3 36.20 -53.21 -45.28
CA MET A 3 34.97 -52.41 -45.38
C MET A 3 35.16 -51.14 -44.53
N LEU A 4 34.37 -50.11 -44.85
CA LEU A 4 33.69 -49.14 -43.97
C LEU A 4 34.24 -48.84 -42.56
N LYS A 5 34.50 -47.55 -42.34
CA LYS A 5 33.85 -46.68 -41.31
C LYS A 5 34.19 -45.21 -41.64
N LYS A 6 33.67 -44.65 -42.74
CA LYS A 6 32.52 -43.73 -42.74
C LYS A 6 32.27 -43.02 -41.41
N TRP A 7 32.51 -41.70 -41.46
CA TRP A 7 31.72 -40.64 -40.83
C TRP A 7 31.78 -40.48 -39.32
N LEU A 8 32.66 -39.57 -38.86
CA LEU A 8 32.30 -38.45 -37.95
C LEU A 8 33.52 -37.55 -37.65
N LEU A 9 34.26 -37.12 -38.67
CA LEU A 9 35.31 -36.09 -38.52
C LEU A 9 34.82 -34.68 -38.89
N THR A 10 33.51 -34.49 -39.06
CA THR A 10 32.87 -33.19 -39.30
C THR A 10 32.13 -32.72 -38.05
N SER A 11 32.83 -32.55 -36.94
CA SER A 11 32.30 -31.83 -35.77
C SER A 11 33.44 -31.21 -34.96
N LEU A 12 34.30 -30.45 -35.65
CA LEU A 12 35.21 -29.52 -34.99
C LEU A 12 34.43 -28.22 -34.73
N MET A 13 33.69 -28.22 -33.64
CA MET A 13 33.61 -27.07 -32.73
C MET A 13 33.23 -25.71 -33.36
N ALA A 14 31.99 -25.60 -33.84
CA ALA A 14 31.26 -24.34 -33.75
C ALA A 14 30.87 -24.10 -32.28
N VAL A 15 31.85 -23.79 -31.43
CA VAL A 15 31.60 -23.21 -30.09
C VAL A 15 31.91 -21.72 -30.20
N THR A 16 31.18 -21.06 -31.10
CA THR A 16 31.04 -19.61 -31.08
C THR A 16 29.98 -19.27 -30.07
N LEU A 17 30.45 -18.79 -28.91
CA LEU A 17 29.79 -17.83 -28.03
C LEU A 17 28.45 -17.29 -28.57
N VAL A 18 27.35 -17.85 -28.06
CA VAL A 18 26.08 -17.12 -27.92
C VAL A 18 25.74 -17.12 -26.43
N PHE A 19 26.57 -16.39 -25.68
CA PHE A 19 26.13 -15.75 -24.43
C PHE A 19 25.27 -14.56 -24.83
N VAL A 20 24.03 -14.80 -25.24
CA VAL A 20 23.08 -13.72 -25.50
C VAL A 20 21.81 -14.03 -24.73
N SER A 21 21.82 -13.48 -23.51
CA SER A 21 20.67 -12.91 -22.81
C SER A 21 19.44 -13.79 -22.62
N PHE A 22 19.52 -14.69 -21.64
CA PHE A 22 18.37 -14.91 -20.75
C PHE A 22 18.60 -14.20 -19.41
N ALA A 23 19.09 -12.96 -19.48
CA ALA A 23 18.66 -11.97 -18.52
C ALA A 23 17.21 -11.60 -18.89
N ASN A 24 16.26 -12.52 -18.63
CA ASN A 24 14.95 -12.07 -18.14
C ASN A 24 15.19 -11.53 -16.73
N THR A 25 16.03 -10.51 -16.64
CA THR A 25 16.01 -9.54 -15.58
C THR A 25 14.66 -8.92 -15.77
N VAL A 26 13.69 -9.35 -14.97
CA VAL A 26 12.53 -8.54 -14.68
C VAL A 26 13.14 -7.23 -14.22
N HIS A 27 13.18 -6.27 -15.13
CA HIS A 27 13.38 -4.89 -14.78
C HIS A 27 12.15 -4.59 -13.94
N ILE A 28 12.24 -4.81 -12.63
CA ILE A 28 11.37 -4.11 -11.69
C ILE A 28 11.88 -2.68 -11.77
N THR A 29 11.44 -1.98 -12.82
CA THR A 29 11.40 -0.54 -12.81
C THR A 29 10.46 -0.21 -11.68
N PHE A 30 11.02 0.00 -10.48
CA PHE A 30 10.37 0.83 -9.49
C PHE A 30 10.28 2.20 -10.14
N ALA A 31 9.19 2.43 -10.88
CA ALA A 31 8.92 3.73 -11.43
C ALA A 31 8.88 4.69 -10.24
N GLU A 32 9.79 5.67 -10.23
CA GLU A 32 9.63 6.85 -9.39
C GLU A 32 8.21 7.37 -9.63
N GLY A 33 7.33 7.19 -8.64
CA GLY A 33 5.92 7.51 -8.77
C GLY A 33 4.97 6.32 -8.96
N ASN A 34 5.28 5.12 -8.47
CA ASN A 34 4.26 4.08 -8.22
C ASN A 34 3.95 3.99 -6.72
N THR A 35 3.30 5.03 -6.18
CA THR A 35 2.91 5.10 -4.76
C THR A 35 1.41 5.09 -4.60
N ALA A 36 0.93 4.70 -3.42
CA ALA A 36 -0.43 4.95 -2.96
C ALA A 36 -0.39 5.47 -1.52
N LYS A 37 -1.45 6.15 -1.10
CA LYS A 37 -1.59 6.66 0.27
C LYS A 37 -2.59 5.81 1.04
N LEU A 38 -2.23 5.48 2.27
CA LEU A 38 -3.13 4.81 3.21
C LEU A 38 -3.46 5.75 4.37
N ALA A 39 -4.73 5.84 4.72
CA ALA A 39 -5.19 6.52 5.92
C ALA A 39 -6.19 5.65 6.68
N ILE A 40 -6.24 5.79 8.01
CA ILE A 40 -7.08 4.96 8.88
C ILE A 40 -7.80 5.84 9.88
N ILE A 41 -9.11 5.70 9.96
CA ILE A 41 -9.98 6.40 10.90
C ILE A 41 -10.72 5.38 11.73
N GLY A 42 -10.55 5.46 13.04
CA GLY A 42 -11.30 4.68 14.01
C GLY A 42 -12.67 5.29 14.30
N GLU A 43 -13.31 4.74 15.32
CA GLU A 43 -14.54 5.33 15.88
C GLU A 43 -14.28 6.72 16.49
N SER A 44 -15.36 7.43 16.83
CA SER A 44 -15.32 8.81 17.34
C SER A 44 -14.29 9.04 18.46
N GLN A 45 -14.09 8.06 19.35
CA GLN A 45 -13.12 8.16 20.45
C GLN A 45 -11.66 7.97 20.01
N LYS A 46 -11.41 7.08 19.04
CA LYS A 46 -10.05 6.82 18.52
C LYS A 46 -9.62 7.84 17.46
N GLY A 47 -10.58 8.45 16.76
CA GLY A 47 -10.30 9.49 15.77
C GLY A 47 -9.42 8.99 14.62
N ILE A 48 -8.47 9.83 14.18
CA ILE A 48 -7.52 9.44 13.13
C ILE A 48 -6.47 8.52 13.74
N MET A 49 -6.46 7.27 13.29
CA MET A 49 -5.49 6.24 13.73
C MET A 49 -4.23 6.25 12.87
N LEU A 50 -4.34 6.68 11.60
CA LEU A 50 -3.22 6.87 10.69
C LEU A 50 -3.52 8.06 9.76
N CYS A 51 -2.71 9.12 9.87
CA CYS A 51 -2.70 10.19 8.87
C CYS A 51 -2.21 9.64 7.52
N PRO A 52 -2.64 10.21 6.38
CA PRO A 52 -2.32 9.70 5.06
C PRO A 52 -0.81 9.47 4.88
N LYS A 53 -0.43 8.19 4.83
CA LYS A 53 0.95 7.75 4.70
C LYS A 53 1.16 7.24 3.29
N GLU A 54 2.14 7.82 2.60
CA GLU A 54 2.52 7.37 1.26
C GLU A 54 3.43 6.15 1.34
N GLU A 55 3.14 5.16 0.49
CA GLU A 55 3.92 3.94 0.38
C GLU A 55 4.12 3.57 -1.09
N GLN A 56 5.28 3.01 -1.38
CA GLN A 56 5.55 2.41 -2.69
C GLN A 56 4.65 1.20 -2.90
N ILE A 57 4.08 1.04 -4.09
CA ILE A 57 3.27 -0.12 -4.46
C ILE A 57 3.90 -0.87 -5.62
N LYS A 58 3.55 -2.15 -5.74
CA LYS A 58 3.93 -3.00 -6.87
C LYS A 58 2.70 -3.35 -7.70
N ASP A 59 2.93 -3.68 -8.96
CA ASP A 59 1.86 -4.14 -9.85
C ASP A 59 1.15 -5.36 -9.25
N GLY A 60 -0.18 -5.26 -9.19
CA GLY A 60 -1.03 -6.32 -8.64
C GLY A 60 -1.23 -6.28 -7.13
N GLU A 61 -0.57 -5.38 -6.39
CA GLU A 61 -0.88 -5.11 -4.98
C GLU A 61 -2.34 -4.62 -4.84
N THR A 62 -2.94 -4.98 -3.72
CA THR A 62 -4.34 -4.70 -3.39
C THR A 62 -4.44 -3.74 -2.21
N ALA A 63 -5.61 -3.13 -2.04
CA ALA A 63 -5.88 -2.27 -0.88
C ALA A 63 -5.62 -3.00 0.46
N LEU A 64 -5.97 -4.29 0.55
CA LEU A 64 -5.67 -5.12 1.71
C LEU A 64 -4.17 -5.32 1.90
N SER A 65 -3.42 -5.62 0.83
CA SER A 65 -1.97 -5.82 0.94
C SER A 65 -1.24 -4.53 1.34
N LEU A 66 -1.72 -3.36 0.91
CA LEU A 66 -1.21 -2.06 1.35
C LEU A 66 -1.50 -1.84 2.84
N LEU A 67 -2.72 -2.14 3.31
CA LEU A 67 -3.07 -2.08 4.72
C LEU A 67 -2.16 -2.98 5.57
N GLN A 68 -2.00 -4.24 5.17
CA GLN A 68 -1.13 -5.20 5.85
C GLN A 68 0.34 -4.80 5.81
N LYS A 69 0.80 -4.19 4.72
CA LYS A 69 2.17 -3.67 4.61
C LYS A 69 2.43 -2.54 5.59
N VAL A 70 1.48 -1.62 5.77
CA VAL A 70 1.65 -0.46 6.65
C VAL A 70 1.43 -0.80 8.12
N MET A 71 0.43 -1.62 8.42
CA MET A 71 -0.02 -1.91 9.79
C MET A 71 0.53 -3.23 10.33
N GLY A 72 1.03 -4.12 9.48
CA GLY A 72 1.64 -5.38 9.89
C GLY A 72 0.69 -6.30 10.66
N ASP A 73 1.15 -6.73 11.84
CA ASP A 73 0.46 -7.62 12.76
C ASP A 73 -0.76 -7.00 13.44
N LYS A 74 -0.95 -5.68 13.30
CA LYS A 74 -2.12 -4.96 13.82
C LYS A 74 -3.39 -5.16 12.98
N VAL A 75 -3.31 -5.86 11.85
CA VAL A 75 -4.45 -6.13 10.98
C VAL A 75 -4.99 -7.51 11.29
N GLU A 76 -6.24 -7.56 11.74
CA GLU A 76 -6.97 -8.81 11.93
C GLU A 76 -7.95 -8.99 10.77
N SER A 77 -7.85 -10.10 10.06
CA SER A 77 -8.70 -10.41 8.91
C SER A 77 -9.18 -11.86 8.92
N GLU A 78 -10.32 -12.10 8.29
CA GLU A 78 -10.92 -13.44 8.13
C GLU A 78 -11.25 -13.70 6.67
N THR A 79 -10.85 -14.86 6.15
CA THR A 79 -11.22 -15.29 4.80
C THR A 79 -12.64 -15.82 4.80
N MET A 80 -13.50 -15.17 4.03
CA MET A 80 -14.89 -15.53 3.81
C MET A 80 -15.09 -16.05 2.38
N SER A 81 -16.27 -16.60 2.09
CA SER A 81 -16.62 -17.08 0.74
C SER A 81 -16.66 -15.97 -0.32
N PHE A 82 -16.78 -14.71 0.10
CA PHE A 82 -16.84 -13.52 -0.75
C PHE A 82 -15.54 -12.71 -0.76
N GLY A 83 -14.47 -13.22 -0.15
CA GLY A 83 -13.18 -12.54 -0.05
C GLY A 83 -12.70 -12.37 1.39
N THR A 84 -11.60 -11.65 1.58
CA THR A 84 -10.98 -11.42 2.89
C THR A 84 -11.56 -10.17 3.54
N TYR A 85 -12.20 -10.36 4.70
CA TYR A 85 -12.80 -9.30 5.48
C TYR A 85 -11.83 -8.81 6.56
N VAL A 86 -11.66 -7.49 6.67
CA VAL A 86 -10.88 -6.86 7.75
C VAL A 86 -11.78 -6.73 8.97
N LYS A 87 -11.46 -7.48 10.02
CA LYS A 87 -12.21 -7.49 11.29
C LYS A 87 -11.66 -6.52 12.31
N GLY A 88 -10.38 -6.18 12.23
CA GLY A 88 -9.76 -5.32 13.21
C GLY A 88 -8.53 -4.61 12.68
N ILE A 89 -8.31 -3.41 13.20
CA ILE A 89 -7.08 -2.65 12.97
C ILE A 89 -6.66 -2.06 14.32
N ASP A 90 -5.43 -2.34 14.74
CA ASP A 90 -4.80 -1.80 15.96
C ASP A 90 -5.71 -1.93 17.20
N GLY A 91 -6.25 -3.14 17.37
CA GLY A 91 -7.11 -3.54 18.49
C GLY A 91 -8.56 -3.02 18.43
N LEU A 92 -8.95 -2.22 17.43
CA LEU A 92 -10.34 -1.82 17.22
C LEU A 92 -11.06 -2.86 16.35
N MET A 93 -11.85 -3.72 17.00
CA MET A 93 -12.56 -4.84 16.37
C MET A 93 -13.98 -4.48 15.94
N ALA A 94 -14.34 -4.92 14.74
CA ALA A 94 -15.70 -4.90 14.22
C ALA A 94 -16.56 -6.01 14.87
N GLY A 95 -17.83 -5.70 15.10
CA GLY A 95 -18.82 -6.57 15.72
C GLY A 95 -20.05 -6.77 14.83
N ALA A 96 -21.21 -7.05 15.44
CA ALA A 96 -22.43 -7.36 14.69
C ALA A 96 -23.01 -6.16 13.92
N THR A 97 -22.89 -4.96 14.48
CA THR A 97 -23.41 -3.70 13.88
C THR A 97 -22.30 -2.79 13.40
N SER A 98 -21.04 -3.09 13.73
CA SER A 98 -19.90 -2.28 13.32
C SER A 98 -19.07 -2.98 12.25
N ALA A 99 -18.40 -2.19 11.42
CA ALA A 99 -17.62 -2.70 10.31
C ALA A 99 -16.41 -1.80 10.01
N TRP A 100 -15.36 -2.41 9.45
CA TRP A 100 -14.34 -1.67 8.72
C TRP A 100 -14.76 -1.57 7.26
N LEU A 101 -14.98 -0.34 6.81
CA LEU A 101 -15.21 -0.04 5.40
C LEU A 101 -13.97 0.60 4.82
N TYR A 102 -13.87 0.58 3.49
CA TYR A 102 -12.82 1.29 2.81
C TYR A 102 -13.34 2.04 1.58
N ASP A 103 -12.69 3.15 1.30
CA ASP A 103 -12.96 4.02 0.18
C ASP A 103 -11.65 4.22 -0.59
N VAL A 104 -11.74 4.39 -1.90
CA VAL A 104 -10.61 4.73 -2.76
C VAL A 104 -10.94 6.00 -3.52
N ASN A 105 -10.08 7.01 -3.42
CA ASN A 105 -10.27 8.33 -4.07
C ASN A 105 -11.67 8.91 -3.81
N ASP A 106 -12.07 8.92 -2.53
CA ASP A 106 -13.33 9.50 -2.06
C ASP A 106 -14.59 8.79 -2.56
N GLN A 107 -14.45 7.52 -2.97
CA GLN A 107 -15.56 6.67 -3.42
C GLN A 107 -15.54 5.34 -2.69
N SER A 108 -16.69 4.92 -2.19
CA SER A 108 -16.84 3.60 -1.59
C SER A 108 -16.56 2.52 -2.62
N ALA A 109 -15.69 1.58 -2.25
CA ALA A 109 -15.26 0.56 -3.18
C ALA A 109 -16.35 -0.49 -3.41
N GLU A 110 -16.49 -0.93 -4.66
CA GLU A 110 -17.51 -1.91 -5.07
C GLU A 110 -17.07 -3.37 -4.88
N VAL A 111 -15.79 -3.60 -4.61
CA VAL A 111 -15.19 -4.92 -4.43
C VAL A 111 -14.49 -5.03 -3.07
N GLY A 112 -14.15 -6.24 -2.63
CA GLY A 112 -13.34 -6.44 -1.42
C GLY A 112 -11.95 -5.80 -1.53
N ALA A 113 -11.38 -5.40 -0.39
CA ALA A 113 -10.06 -4.78 -0.34
C ALA A 113 -8.94 -5.74 -0.81
N ASP A 114 -9.17 -7.04 -0.74
CA ASP A 114 -8.29 -8.09 -1.28
C ASP A 114 -8.35 -8.20 -2.82
N SER A 115 -9.37 -7.62 -3.43
CA SER A 115 -9.64 -7.71 -4.86
C SER A 115 -9.35 -6.41 -5.61
N TYR A 116 -9.52 -5.25 -4.95
CA TYR A 116 -9.19 -3.96 -5.55
C TYR A 116 -7.69 -3.85 -5.85
N LYS A 117 -7.33 -3.71 -7.13
CA LYS A 117 -5.93 -3.51 -7.56
C LYS A 117 -5.58 -2.03 -7.51
N LEU A 118 -4.53 -1.72 -6.75
CA LEU A 118 -4.07 -0.35 -6.57
C LEU A 118 -3.50 0.21 -7.86
N LYS A 119 -3.71 1.51 -8.04
CA LYS A 119 -3.11 2.33 -9.08
C LYS A 119 -2.23 3.36 -8.42
N SER A 120 -1.21 3.80 -9.15
CA SER A 120 -0.38 4.91 -8.69
C SER A 120 -1.23 6.15 -8.42
N GLY A 121 -0.97 6.79 -7.29
CA GLY A 121 -1.66 7.99 -6.82
C GLY A 121 -2.94 7.71 -6.02
N ASP A 122 -3.39 6.45 -5.90
CA ASP A 122 -4.60 6.13 -5.16
C ASP A 122 -4.49 6.57 -3.69
N VAL A 123 -5.60 7.11 -3.17
CA VAL A 123 -5.79 7.36 -1.74
C VAL A 123 -6.78 6.35 -1.21
N VAL A 124 -6.30 5.44 -0.36
CA VAL A 124 -7.08 4.40 0.29
C VAL A 124 -7.36 4.81 1.73
N VAL A 125 -8.62 4.80 2.11
CA VAL A 125 -9.06 5.13 3.46
C VAL A 125 -9.78 3.95 4.06
N PHE A 126 -9.32 3.43 5.18
CA PHE A 126 -10.09 2.49 6.01
C PHE A 126 -10.77 3.27 7.13
N ARG A 127 -12.09 3.13 7.26
CA ARG A 127 -12.88 3.80 8.28
C ARG A 127 -13.70 2.82 9.09
N PHE A 128 -13.69 3.01 10.40
CA PHE A 128 -14.56 2.27 11.29
C PHE A 128 -15.95 2.90 11.29
N VAL A 129 -16.96 2.06 11.16
CA VAL A 129 -18.37 2.43 11.28
C VAL A 129 -18.94 1.66 12.46
N SER A 130 -19.54 2.36 13.42
CA SER A 130 -20.14 1.73 14.61
C SER A 130 -21.54 1.13 14.33
N ASP A 131 -22.26 1.68 13.35
CA ASP A 131 -23.57 1.20 12.89
C ASP A 131 -23.67 1.23 11.35
N TRP A 132 -23.50 0.08 10.71
CA TRP A 132 -23.51 -0.04 9.25
C TRP A 132 -24.92 0.17 8.64
N SER A 133 -25.98 0.06 9.44
CA SER A 133 -27.35 0.31 8.97
C SER A 133 -27.66 1.80 8.81
N ASN A 134 -26.78 2.67 9.32
CA ASN A 134 -26.93 4.13 9.30
C ASN A 134 -25.66 4.82 8.80
N ILE A 135 -25.17 4.41 7.62
CA ILE A 135 -24.04 5.05 6.96
C ILE A 135 -24.55 6.14 6.01
N SER A 136 -24.26 7.41 6.31
CA SER A 136 -24.45 8.50 5.36
C SER A 136 -23.18 8.78 4.54
N GLN A 137 -23.33 9.30 3.32
CA GLN A 137 -22.22 9.74 2.46
C GLN A 137 -21.52 11.00 3.00
N GLU A 138 -22.17 11.76 3.88
CA GLU A 138 -21.57 12.93 4.56
C GLU A 138 -20.37 12.50 5.43
N THR A 139 -20.43 11.31 6.02
CA THR A 139 -19.33 10.72 6.81
C THR A 139 -18.03 10.60 6.01
N LEU A 140 -18.09 10.38 4.70
CA LEU A 140 -16.89 10.32 3.84
C LEU A 140 -16.26 11.70 3.64
N LYS A 141 -17.08 12.73 3.41
CA LYS A 141 -16.59 14.11 3.34
C LYS A 141 -16.01 14.58 4.66
N GLU A 142 -16.67 14.29 5.77
CA GLU A 142 -16.19 14.61 7.12
C GLU A 142 -14.86 13.90 7.43
N THR A 143 -14.73 12.64 6.99
CA THR A 143 -13.50 11.84 7.07
C THR A 143 -12.34 12.52 6.32
N LEU A 144 -12.59 13.02 5.11
CA LEU A 144 -11.59 13.72 4.31
C LEU A 144 -11.21 15.08 4.87
N ASP A 145 -12.17 15.81 5.43
CA ASP A 145 -11.93 17.09 6.10
C ASP A 145 -11.04 16.89 7.34
N LYS A 146 -11.23 15.81 8.10
CA LYS A 146 -10.35 15.42 9.21
C LYS A 146 -8.92 15.16 8.75
N PHE A 147 -8.68 14.60 7.56
CA PHE A 147 -7.30 14.46 7.06
C PHE A 147 -6.62 15.79 6.71
N ARG A 148 -7.37 16.88 6.48
CA ARG A 148 -6.75 18.20 6.30
C ARG A 148 -6.06 18.67 7.59
N THR A 149 -6.53 18.25 8.76
CA THR A 149 -5.89 18.62 10.03
C THR A 149 -4.57 17.87 10.25
N CYS A 150 -4.39 16.67 9.68
CA CYS A 150 -3.12 15.94 9.71
C CYS A 150 -1.94 16.69 9.08
N LYS A 151 -2.18 17.53 8.05
CA LYS A 151 -1.11 18.30 7.40
C LYS A 151 -0.53 19.44 8.25
N THR A 152 -1.13 19.74 9.41
CA THR A 152 -0.70 20.86 10.27
C THR A 152 0.38 20.46 11.28
N GLU A 153 0.69 19.16 11.42
CA GLU A 153 1.70 18.63 12.35
C GLU A 153 2.93 18.04 11.64
N GLU A 154 3.51 18.75 10.66
CA GLU A 154 4.91 18.54 10.28
C GLU A 154 5.83 19.26 11.28
N PRO A 155 6.96 18.66 11.70
CA PRO A 155 7.76 19.18 12.80
C PRO A 155 8.38 20.53 12.42
N LYS A 156 8.14 21.54 13.27
CA LYS A 156 8.87 22.80 13.25
C LYS A 156 10.37 22.49 13.29
N PRO A 157 11.19 22.98 12.34
CA PRO A 157 12.64 22.90 12.49
C PRO A 157 13.02 23.79 13.67
N GLU A 158 13.42 23.18 14.79
CA GLU A 158 14.21 23.87 15.81
C GLU A 158 15.60 24.13 15.23
N GLY A 159 15.70 25.24 14.49
CA GLY A 159 16.96 25.85 14.11
C GLY A 159 17.43 26.81 15.19
N GLU A 160 18.59 26.51 15.77
CA GLU A 160 19.40 27.37 16.62
C GLU A 160 19.55 28.80 16.05
N ASN A 161 19.31 29.82 16.89
CA ASN A 161 20.28 30.89 17.12
C ASN A 161 19.81 31.84 18.22
N GLY A 162 20.25 31.60 19.45
CA GLY A 162 20.16 32.54 20.55
C GLY A 162 21.56 33.05 20.92
N LYS A 163 22.15 33.90 20.08
CA LYS A 163 23.33 34.70 20.46
C LYS A 163 22.85 35.87 21.33
N PRO A 164 23.30 36.03 22.59
CA PRO A 164 22.89 37.18 23.40
C PRO A 164 23.71 38.40 23.00
N THR A 165 23.05 39.41 22.42
CA THR A 165 23.64 40.75 22.26
C THR A 165 23.39 41.51 23.55
N VAL A 166 24.46 41.76 24.30
CA VAL A 166 24.46 42.66 25.47
C VAL A 166 24.50 44.10 24.94
N GLU A 167 23.49 44.90 25.27
CA GLU A 167 23.52 46.37 25.11
C GLU A 167 24.27 47.00 26.30
N PRO A 168 25.17 47.98 26.10
CA PRO A 168 25.70 48.79 27.19
C PRO A 168 24.87 50.07 27.35
N LYS A 169 24.73 50.52 28.61
CA LYS A 169 24.26 51.84 29.01
C LYS A 169 25.45 52.68 29.44
#